data_AF-A0A1P8YPG1-F1
#
_entry.id   AF-A0A1P8YPG1-F1
#
_cell.length_a   1.000
_cell.length_b   1.000
_cell.length_c   1.000
_cell.angle_alpha   90.00
_cell.angle_beta   90.00
_cell.angle_gamma   90.00
#
_symmetry.space_group_name_H-M   'P 1'
#
loop_
_entity.id
_entity.type
_entity.pdbx_description
1 polymer ?
#
loop_
_entity_poly.entity_id
_entity_poly.type
_entity_poly.pdbx_seq_one_letter_code
_entity_poly.pdbx_strand_id
1 'polypeptide(L)'
;MPQLTDATATGLCSFVDASPSPFHVCETVAAELTAAGFVRLRETQGWPSAPGRYFLVRGGSLVAWSTEASGREAAPFRIVGGHTDSPNLRVKQHPDLESAGWQLVGLEPYGGAWLNSWLDRDLGISGRLSIRDGNTLREKLIRVDRPILRVPQLAIHLSEDRKGVQLDPQRHVNAIWGVGSSPRRFLGFLAEEAGVDQGAVLGWELMTHDLAPSAVVGPHDELVSAPRLDNQGTCYAGSRALLAAVENPAEAIPVLALFDHEEVGSMSDRGAFSDLLNSVLERIVLARGGGREDFLRAMAGSVCASGTWRTPPTRTTRTGTSPRTGSRSTVARCSRSTRTCATPPMRQGRAPSPSPAIRRVCRCSATCTARTCRVVPPSDRSPRRGPGCPPSTWGPRNSRCTRRGS
;
A
#
# COMPACT_ATOMS: atom_id res chain seq x y z
N MET A 1 2.23 28.68 20.06
CA MET A 1 3.06 28.00 19.04
C MET A 1 2.25 27.98 17.76
N PRO A 2 2.71 28.62 16.66
CA PRO A 2 2.07 28.45 15.36
C PRO A 2 2.11 26.97 14.97
N GLN A 3 1.06 26.49 14.28
CA GLN A 3 1.07 25.14 13.73
C GLN A 3 2.04 25.11 12.53
N LEU A 4 3.01 24.19 12.57
CA LEU A 4 3.95 23.95 11.46
C LEU A 4 3.28 23.32 10.23
N THR A 5 2.08 22.75 10.41
CA THR A 5 1.26 22.15 9.36
C THR A 5 -0.21 22.32 9.74
N ASP A 6 -1.08 22.50 8.76
CA ASP A 6 -2.54 22.52 8.90
C ASP A 6 -3.19 21.13 8.90
N ALA A 7 -2.41 20.06 9.08
CA ALA A 7 -2.91 18.71 9.26
C ALA A 7 -3.84 18.61 10.49
N THR A 8 -5.11 18.26 10.26
CA THR A 8 -6.14 18.09 11.30
C THR A 8 -6.71 16.67 11.31
N ALA A 9 -7.32 16.27 12.43
CA ALA A 9 -8.01 14.98 12.53
C ALA A 9 -9.20 14.88 11.54
N THR A 10 -10.01 15.94 11.45
CA THR A 10 -11.12 16.03 10.49
C THR A 10 -10.63 15.97 9.04
N GLY A 11 -9.54 16.67 8.71
CA GLY A 11 -8.95 16.61 7.38
C GLY A 11 -8.41 15.23 7.01
N LEU A 12 -7.89 14.47 7.98
CA LEU A 12 -7.53 13.07 7.77
C LEU A 12 -8.77 12.20 7.48
N CYS A 13 -9.89 12.40 8.18
CA CYS A 13 -11.15 11.72 7.87
C CYS A 13 -11.60 12.02 6.45
N SER A 14 -11.65 13.30 6.05
CA SER A 14 -12.02 13.71 4.70
C SER A 14 -11.07 13.14 3.63
N PHE A 15 -9.77 13.10 3.89
CA PHE A 15 -8.77 12.49 3.00
C PHE A 15 -9.02 11.00 2.80
N VAL A 16 -9.28 10.26 3.90
CA VAL A 16 -9.58 8.82 3.85
C VAL A 16 -10.87 8.55 3.10
N ASP A 17 -11.92 9.32 3.36
CA ASP A 17 -13.23 9.15 2.71
C ASP A 17 -13.20 9.57 1.24
N ALA A 18 -12.34 10.51 0.84
CA ALA A 18 -12.05 10.80 -0.58
C ALA A 18 -11.27 9.66 -1.27
N SER A 19 -10.51 8.86 -0.51
CA SER A 19 -9.49 7.93 -1.03
C SER A 19 -9.78 6.44 -0.76
N PRO A 20 -10.83 5.83 -1.35
CA PRO A 20 -11.19 4.43 -1.09
C PRO A 20 -10.20 3.40 -1.69
N SER A 21 -9.34 3.79 -2.63
CA SER A 21 -8.30 2.92 -3.23
C SER A 21 -6.98 3.65 -3.52
N PRO A 22 -5.86 2.94 -3.80
CA PRO A 22 -4.55 3.54 -4.09
C PRO A 22 -4.60 4.63 -5.18
N PHE A 23 -5.40 4.40 -6.23
CA PHE A 23 -5.56 5.35 -7.32
C PHE A 23 -6.27 6.63 -6.88
N HIS A 24 -7.25 6.53 -5.98
CA HIS A 24 -7.94 7.69 -5.41
C HIS A 24 -7.07 8.43 -4.38
N VAL A 25 -6.15 7.75 -3.67
CA VAL A 25 -5.11 8.42 -2.87
C VAL A 25 -4.23 9.28 -3.78
N CYS A 26 -3.77 8.73 -4.90
CA CYS A 26 -2.94 9.47 -5.86
C CYS A 26 -3.67 10.66 -6.48
N GLU A 27 -4.92 10.51 -6.93
CA GLU A 27 -5.67 11.64 -7.51
C GLU A 27 -6.06 12.69 -6.45
N THR A 28 -6.35 12.30 -5.20
CA THR A 28 -6.59 13.26 -4.10
C THR A 28 -5.34 14.09 -3.81
N VAL A 29 -4.18 13.44 -3.65
CA VAL A 29 -2.90 14.14 -3.43
C VAL A 29 -2.50 14.96 -4.68
N ALA A 30 -2.73 14.45 -5.90
CA ALA A 30 -2.47 15.19 -7.13
C ALA A 30 -3.33 16.46 -7.24
N ALA A 31 -4.60 16.42 -6.81
CA ALA A 31 -5.47 17.58 -6.77
C ALA A 31 -4.97 18.63 -5.76
N GLU A 32 -4.62 18.21 -4.53
CA GLU A 32 -4.01 19.10 -3.52
C GLU A 32 -2.72 19.77 -4.03
N LEU A 33 -1.83 18.98 -4.65
CA LEU A 33 -0.56 19.48 -5.18
C LEU A 33 -0.79 20.44 -6.37
N THR A 34 -1.71 20.12 -7.28
CA THR A 34 -2.03 20.98 -8.43
C THR A 34 -2.61 22.32 -7.97
N ALA A 35 -3.49 22.31 -6.95
CA ALA A 35 -4.02 23.53 -6.34
C ALA A 35 -2.92 24.39 -5.66
N ALA A 36 -1.84 23.76 -5.20
CA ALA A 36 -0.65 24.42 -4.64
C ALA A 36 0.44 24.77 -5.68
N GLY A 37 0.10 24.73 -6.98
CA GLY A 37 0.98 25.14 -8.07
C GLY A 37 1.99 24.07 -8.54
N PHE A 38 1.85 22.81 -8.11
CA PHE A 38 2.71 21.73 -8.63
C PHE A 38 2.28 21.30 -10.03
N VAL A 39 3.26 21.03 -10.90
CA VAL A 39 3.05 20.56 -12.28
C VAL A 39 3.20 19.04 -12.36
N ARG A 40 2.19 18.36 -12.93
CA ARG A 40 2.23 16.91 -13.22
C ARG A 40 3.16 16.64 -14.40
N LEU A 41 4.29 15.97 -14.15
CA LEU A 41 5.21 15.49 -15.17
C LEU A 41 4.84 14.09 -15.65
N ARG A 42 5.21 13.76 -16.89
CA ARG A 42 5.17 12.38 -17.42
C ARG A 42 6.57 11.80 -17.40
N GLU A 43 6.68 10.52 -17.08
CA GLU A 43 7.97 9.81 -17.05
C GLU A 43 8.62 9.72 -18.44
N THR A 44 7.81 9.65 -19.49
CA THR A 44 8.25 9.54 -20.89
C THR A 44 8.70 10.87 -21.53
N GLN A 45 8.62 11.99 -20.81
CA GLN A 45 8.99 13.31 -21.30
C GLN A 45 10.33 13.78 -20.71
N GLY A 46 11.04 14.66 -21.43
CA GLY A 46 12.11 15.46 -20.85
C GLY A 46 11.56 16.35 -19.73
N TRP A 47 12.32 16.54 -18.66
CA TRP A 47 11.88 17.31 -17.49
C TRP A 47 12.42 18.75 -17.53
N PRO A 48 11.69 19.74 -16.97
CA PRO A 48 12.16 21.13 -16.95
C PRO A 48 13.45 21.28 -16.14
N SER A 49 14.36 22.12 -16.63
CA SER A 49 15.56 22.54 -15.90
C SER A 49 15.30 23.70 -14.93
N ALA A 50 14.21 24.44 -15.13
CA ALA A 50 13.79 25.52 -14.25
C ALA A 50 13.45 24.98 -12.84
N PRO A 51 13.83 25.70 -11.77
CA PRO A 51 13.32 25.42 -10.42
C PRO A 51 11.78 25.50 -10.38
N GLY A 52 11.15 24.60 -9.65
CA GLY A 52 9.69 24.55 -9.56
C GLY A 52 9.16 23.41 -8.69
N ARG A 53 7.83 23.34 -8.62
CA ARG A 53 7.05 22.34 -7.88
C ARG A 53 6.56 21.27 -8.86
N TYR A 54 6.88 20.01 -8.62
CA TYR A 54 6.64 18.93 -9.59
C TYR A 54 6.15 17.65 -8.91
N PHE A 55 5.35 16.87 -9.63
CA PHE A 55 4.99 15.52 -9.23
C PHE A 55 4.75 14.61 -10.41
N LEU A 56 4.73 13.29 -10.17
CA LEU A 56 4.29 12.29 -11.12
C LEU A 56 3.47 11.20 -10.42
N VAL A 57 2.74 10.42 -11.22
CA VAL A 57 1.91 9.30 -10.77
C VAL A 57 2.16 8.09 -11.67
N ARG A 58 2.49 6.93 -11.06
CA ARG A 58 2.68 5.63 -11.70
C ARG A 58 1.70 4.63 -11.08
N GLY A 59 0.54 4.44 -11.69
CA GLY A 59 -0.54 3.61 -11.13
C GLY A 59 -1.02 4.14 -9.77
N GLY A 60 -0.96 3.31 -8.72
CA GLY A 60 -1.24 3.72 -7.34
C GLY A 60 -0.07 4.36 -6.60
N SER A 61 1.00 4.79 -7.27
CA SER A 61 2.17 5.44 -6.65
C SER A 61 2.34 6.88 -7.10
N LEU A 62 2.82 7.76 -6.21
CA LEU A 62 3.05 9.19 -6.46
C LEU A 62 4.39 9.63 -5.87
N VAL A 63 5.16 10.40 -6.64
CA VAL A 63 6.36 11.10 -6.13
C VAL A 63 6.23 12.58 -6.44
N ALA A 64 6.40 13.44 -5.43
CA ALA A 64 6.29 14.89 -5.53
C ALA A 64 7.47 15.59 -4.85
N TRP A 65 7.91 16.73 -5.38
CA TRP A 65 9.08 17.46 -4.89
C TRP A 65 9.02 18.95 -5.27
N SER A 66 9.84 19.78 -4.61
CA SER A 66 10.12 21.14 -5.08
C SER A 66 11.62 21.40 -5.15
N THR A 67 12.04 22.10 -6.22
CA THR A 67 13.42 22.53 -6.46
C THR A 67 13.60 24.04 -6.32
N GLU A 68 12.55 24.80 -6.00
CA GLU A 68 12.54 26.28 -5.91
C GLU A 68 13.60 26.84 -4.95
N ALA A 69 13.82 26.15 -3.83
CA ALA A 69 14.79 26.50 -2.79
C ALA A 69 16.24 26.10 -3.12
N SER A 70 16.44 25.29 -4.17
CA SER A 70 17.66 24.51 -4.35
C SER A 70 18.63 25.19 -5.32
N GLY A 71 19.56 25.97 -4.77
CA GLY A 71 20.63 26.64 -5.52
C GLY A 71 21.86 25.79 -5.83
N ARG A 72 21.89 24.48 -5.50
CA ARG A 72 23.07 23.60 -5.66
C ARG A 72 22.71 22.34 -6.45
N GLU A 73 23.57 21.93 -7.38
CA GLU A 73 23.39 20.71 -8.17
C GLU A 73 23.26 19.47 -7.26
N ALA A 74 24.25 19.25 -6.39
CA ALA A 74 24.28 18.18 -5.38
C ALA A 74 23.49 18.48 -4.08
N ALA A 75 22.34 19.17 -4.17
CA ALA A 75 21.51 19.44 -3.00
C ALA A 75 20.88 18.15 -2.43
N PRO A 76 20.91 17.92 -1.11
CA PRO A 76 20.39 16.68 -0.53
C PRO A 76 18.86 16.65 -0.50
N PHE A 77 18.28 15.44 -0.49
CA PHE A 77 16.85 15.21 -0.39
C PHE A 77 16.37 15.05 1.06
N ARG A 78 15.15 15.48 1.34
CA ARG A 78 14.40 15.23 2.58
C ARG A 78 13.11 14.52 2.23
N ILE A 79 13.15 13.19 2.32
CA ILE A 79 12.12 12.31 1.78
C ILE A 79 11.17 11.89 2.90
N VAL A 80 9.87 12.05 2.70
CA VAL A 80 8.81 11.42 3.51
C VAL A 80 8.24 10.26 2.72
N GLY A 81 8.33 9.05 3.29
CA GLY A 81 7.90 7.80 2.66
C GLY A 81 6.63 7.21 3.32
N GLY A 82 5.64 6.90 2.50
CA GLY A 82 4.42 6.17 2.88
C GLY A 82 3.98 5.19 1.78
N HIS A 83 2.87 4.48 2.00
CA HIS A 83 2.19 3.70 0.96
C HIS A 83 0.70 4.06 0.84
N THR A 84 0.16 3.90 -0.36
CA THR A 84 -1.21 4.26 -0.74
C THR A 84 -2.19 3.10 -0.57
N ASP A 85 -1.66 1.87 -0.51
CA ASP A 85 -2.44 0.66 -0.36
C ASP A 85 -2.68 0.27 1.09
N SER A 86 -3.78 -0.47 1.28
CA SER A 86 -4.24 -1.02 2.55
C SER A 86 -4.84 -2.40 2.28
N PRO A 87 -4.86 -3.34 3.25
CA PRO A 87 -5.45 -4.65 3.05
C PRO A 87 -6.95 -4.57 2.78
N ASN A 88 -7.44 -5.28 1.76
CA ASN A 88 -8.83 -5.22 1.32
C ASN A 88 -9.28 -6.51 0.61
N LEU A 89 -10.51 -6.54 0.09
CA LEU A 89 -10.96 -7.60 -0.82
C LEU A 89 -11.01 -7.04 -2.25
N ARG A 90 -10.25 -7.64 -3.18
CA ARG A 90 -10.22 -7.28 -4.60
C ARG A 90 -11.16 -8.16 -5.43
N VAL A 91 -11.65 -7.63 -6.55
CA VAL A 91 -12.52 -8.34 -7.49
C VAL A 91 -11.69 -9.25 -8.40
N LYS A 92 -12.03 -10.55 -8.44
CA LYS A 92 -11.35 -11.57 -9.25
C LYS A 92 -11.51 -11.33 -10.76
N GLN A 93 -10.65 -11.98 -11.56
CA GLN A 93 -10.70 -11.95 -13.04
C GLN A 93 -11.96 -12.60 -13.63
N HIS A 94 -12.58 -13.52 -12.90
CA HIS A 94 -13.89 -14.09 -13.22
C HIS A 94 -14.80 -13.90 -12.00
N PRO A 95 -15.43 -12.72 -11.85
CA PRO A 95 -16.16 -12.36 -10.63
C PRO A 95 -17.61 -12.82 -10.61
N ASP A 96 -18.22 -13.10 -11.77
CA ASP A 96 -19.65 -13.40 -11.87
C ASP A 96 -19.93 -14.82 -11.38
N LEU A 97 -20.51 -14.95 -10.19
CA LEU A 97 -20.77 -16.23 -9.51
C LEU A 97 -22.24 -16.36 -9.09
N GLU A 98 -22.69 -17.60 -8.87
CA GLU A 98 -24.04 -17.91 -8.36
C GLU A 98 -23.97 -19.00 -7.28
N SER A 99 -24.83 -18.91 -6.27
CA SER A 99 -25.08 -20.00 -5.32
C SER A 99 -26.48 -19.90 -4.74
N ALA A 100 -27.27 -20.98 -4.80
CA ALA A 100 -28.60 -21.08 -4.17
C ALA A 100 -29.56 -19.90 -4.45
N GLY A 101 -29.60 -19.42 -5.70
CA GLY A 101 -30.44 -18.28 -6.11
C GLY A 101 -29.88 -16.89 -5.74
N TRP A 102 -28.70 -16.84 -5.14
CA TRP A 102 -27.95 -15.60 -4.90
C TRP A 102 -26.88 -15.39 -5.96
N GLN A 103 -26.76 -14.15 -6.40
CA GLN A 103 -25.69 -13.70 -7.29
C GLN A 103 -24.56 -13.14 -6.43
N LEU A 104 -23.36 -13.64 -6.69
CA LEU A 104 -22.17 -13.35 -5.90
C LEU A 104 -21.12 -12.66 -6.77
N VAL A 105 -20.30 -11.81 -6.15
CA VAL A 105 -19.06 -11.28 -6.72
C VAL A 105 -17.90 -12.06 -6.11
N GLY A 106 -17.11 -12.68 -6.98
CA GLY A 106 -15.87 -13.38 -6.65
C GLY A 106 -14.82 -12.40 -6.13
N LEU A 107 -14.48 -12.51 -4.86
CA LEU A 107 -13.49 -11.65 -4.20
C LEU A 107 -12.26 -12.44 -3.73
N GLU A 108 -11.11 -11.79 -3.64
CA GLU A 108 -9.87 -12.31 -3.08
C GLU A 108 -9.25 -11.35 -2.04
N PRO A 109 -8.61 -11.86 -0.97
CA PRO A 109 -7.86 -11.01 -0.06
C PRO A 109 -6.64 -10.39 -0.73
N TYR A 110 -6.49 -9.09 -0.53
CA TYR A 110 -5.28 -8.34 -0.85
C TYR A 110 -4.57 -7.95 0.46
N GLY A 111 -3.27 -8.23 0.54
CA GLY A 111 -2.44 -7.90 1.71
C GLY A 111 -2.77 -8.72 2.96
N GLY A 112 -2.37 -8.22 4.13
CA GLY A 112 -2.61 -8.84 5.44
C GLY A 112 -4.05 -8.74 5.97
N ALA A 113 -5.06 -8.88 5.11
CA ALA A 113 -6.45 -8.54 5.43
C ALA A 113 -7.04 -9.37 6.58
N TRP A 114 -7.60 -8.67 7.58
CA TRP A 114 -8.37 -9.29 8.68
C TRP A 114 -9.77 -9.64 8.17
N LEU A 115 -9.91 -10.80 7.52
CA LEU A 115 -11.14 -11.18 6.80
C LEU A 115 -12.42 -11.05 7.63
N ASN A 116 -12.34 -11.30 8.94
CA ASN A 116 -13.48 -11.20 9.86
C ASN A 116 -13.99 -9.75 10.07
N SER A 117 -13.22 -8.70 9.75
CA SER A 117 -13.69 -7.32 9.83
C SER A 117 -14.47 -6.87 8.59
N TRP A 118 -14.39 -7.64 7.50
CA TRP A 118 -15.12 -7.40 6.25
C TRP A 118 -16.50 -8.07 6.21
N LEU A 119 -16.79 -8.94 7.18
CA LEU A 119 -18.13 -9.52 7.33
C LEU A 119 -19.13 -8.46 7.77
N ASP A 120 -20.36 -8.59 7.27
CA ASP A 120 -21.52 -7.78 7.66
C ASP A 120 -21.34 -6.26 7.53
N ARG A 121 -20.44 -5.86 6.63
CA ARG A 121 -20.25 -4.48 6.16
C ARG A 121 -21.09 -4.21 4.92
N ASP A 122 -21.55 -2.98 4.83
CA ASP A 122 -22.12 -2.42 3.62
C ASP A 122 -20.97 -1.87 2.77
N LEU A 123 -20.72 -2.51 1.63
CA LEU A 123 -19.53 -2.28 0.82
C LEU A 123 -19.89 -1.62 -0.52
N GLY A 124 -19.12 -0.60 -0.86
CA GLY A 124 -19.01 -0.05 -2.21
C GLY A 124 -17.88 -0.70 -3.01
N ILE A 125 -17.69 -0.24 -4.24
CA ILE A 125 -16.53 -0.58 -5.09
C ILE A 125 -15.77 0.68 -5.47
N SER A 126 -14.45 0.59 -5.45
CA SER A 126 -13.57 1.62 -6.02
C SER A 126 -12.42 0.99 -6.77
N GLY A 127 -11.80 1.72 -7.70
CA GLY A 127 -10.67 1.22 -8.45
C GLY A 127 -10.49 1.94 -9.78
N ARG A 128 -9.94 1.22 -10.76
CA ARG A 128 -9.78 1.69 -12.14
C ARG A 128 -10.18 0.63 -13.17
N LEU A 129 -10.71 1.11 -14.29
CA LEU A 129 -10.94 0.34 -15.50
C LEU A 129 -9.89 0.75 -16.55
N SER A 130 -9.35 -0.25 -17.25
CA SER A 130 -8.46 -0.10 -18.40
C SER A 130 -9.28 -0.25 -19.67
N ILE A 131 -9.40 0.82 -20.45
CA ILE A 131 -10.40 0.98 -21.51
C ILE A 131 -9.72 1.20 -22.86
N ARG A 132 -10.23 0.56 -23.91
CA ARG A 132 -9.85 0.80 -25.30
C ARG A 132 -10.36 2.17 -25.76
N ASP A 133 -9.45 3.05 -26.16
CA ASP A 133 -9.75 4.36 -26.73
C ASP A 133 -9.12 4.43 -28.13
N GLY A 134 -9.90 4.03 -29.14
CA GLY A 134 -9.40 3.76 -30.50
C GLY A 134 -8.30 2.69 -30.52
N ASN A 135 -7.10 3.06 -30.94
CA ASN A 135 -5.90 2.21 -30.92
C ASN A 135 -4.99 2.49 -29.69
N THR A 136 -5.53 3.10 -28.64
CA THR A 136 -4.81 3.44 -27.40
C THR A 136 -5.49 2.86 -26.18
N LEU A 137 -4.78 2.88 -25.04
CA LEU A 137 -5.34 2.50 -23.74
C LEU A 137 -5.54 3.75 -22.89
N ARG A 138 -6.73 3.87 -22.29
CA ARG A 138 -7.07 4.92 -21.33
C ARG A 138 -7.48 4.29 -20.00
N GLU A 139 -6.98 4.84 -18.91
CA GLU A 139 -7.46 4.49 -17.57
C GLU A 139 -8.62 5.41 -17.15
N LYS A 140 -9.62 4.84 -16.49
CA LYS A 140 -10.79 5.54 -15.94
C LYS A 140 -10.97 5.10 -14.49
N LEU A 141 -10.92 6.04 -13.55
CA LEU A 141 -11.29 5.74 -12.16
C LEU A 141 -12.80 5.51 -12.06
N ILE A 142 -13.16 4.61 -11.16
CA ILE A 142 -14.54 4.31 -10.80
C ILE A 142 -14.66 4.26 -9.28
N ARG A 143 -15.72 4.88 -8.75
CA ARG A 143 -16.14 4.83 -7.36
C ARG A 143 -17.67 4.71 -7.33
N VAL A 144 -18.14 3.64 -6.70
CA VAL A 144 -19.55 3.31 -6.52
C VAL A 144 -19.81 3.35 -5.01
N ASP A 145 -20.30 4.50 -4.55
CA ASP A 145 -20.33 4.91 -3.13
C ASP A 145 -21.71 4.67 -2.49
N ARG A 146 -22.27 3.48 -2.72
CA ARG A 146 -23.58 3.05 -2.21
C ARG A 146 -23.59 1.53 -2.01
N PRO A 147 -24.40 0.98 -1.07
CA PRO A 147 -24.31 -0.43 -0.68
C PRO A 147 -24.74 -1.35 -1.81
N ILE A 148 -23.76 -1.98 -2.46
CA ILE A 148 -23.97 -2.97 -3.54
C ILE A 148 -23.40 -4.35 -3.21
N LEU A 149 -22.51 -4.43 -2.22
CA LEU A 149 -21.85 -5.66 -1.83
C LEU A 149 -21.98 -5.86 -0.33
N ARG A 150 -22.22 -7.10 0.07
CA ARG A 150 -22.19 -7.52 1.47
C ARG A 150 -21.62 -8.93 1.58
N VAL A 151 -20.63 -9.12 2.44
CA VAL A 151 -20.09 -10.44 2.78
C VAL A 151 -20.80 -10.92 4.05
N PRO A 152 -21.78 -11.83 4.00
CA PRO A 152 -22.57 -12.20 5.16
C PRO A 152 -21.78 -13.07 6.15
N GLN A 153 -21.96 -12.86 7.46
CA GLN A 153 -21.50 -13.82 8.45
C GLN A 153 -22.47 -15.02 8.54
N LEU A 154 -21.94 -16.23 8.73
CA LEU A 154 -22.75 -17.39 9.07
C LEU A 154 -23.47 -17.18 10.42
N ALA A 155 -24.78 -17.44 10.45
CA ALA A 155 -25.57 -17.34 11.68
C ALA A 155 -25.00 -18.22 12.80
N ILE A 156 -24.86 -17.67 14.01
CA ILE A 156 -24.24 -18.35 15.16
C ILE A 156 -24.90 -19.70 15.52
N HIS A 157 -26.19 -19.85 15.23
CA HIS A 157 -26.95 -21.10 15.43
C HIS A 157 -26.45 -22.27 14.58
N LEU A 158 -25.79 -21.98 13.45
CA LEU A 158 -25.20 -22.95 12.52
C LEU A 158 -23.68 -23.11 12.70
N SER A 159 -23.07 -22.37 13.65
CA SER A 159 -21.63 -22.44 13.91
C SER A 159 -21.32 -23.48 14.98
N GLU A 160 -20.58 -24.52 14.60
CA GLU A 160 -20.08 -25.55 15.52
C GLU A 160 -19.05 -24.98 16.51
N ASP A 161 -18.14 -24.11 16.04
CA ASP A 161 -17.24 -23.34 16.90
C ASP A 161 -17.88 -21.99 17.27
N ARG A 162 -17.95 -21.72 18.57
CA ARG A 162 -18.42 -20.44 19.14
C ARG A 162 -17.29 -19.59 19.71
N LYS A 163 -16.04 -20.07 19.67
CA LYS A 163 -14.86 -19.39 20.24
C LYS A 163 -14.16 -18.47 19.25
N GLY A 164 -14.42 -18.61 17.95
CA GLY A 164 -13.85 -17.76 16.91
C GLY A 164 -14.51 -17.96 15.56
N VAL A 165 -14.15 -17.10 14.60
CA VAL A 165 -14.60 -17.18 13.21
C VAL A 165 -13.40 -17.58 12.34
N GLN A 166 -13.47 -18.74 11.71
CA GLN A 166 -12.48 -19.20 10.72
C GLN A 166 -13.09 -19.08 9.33
N LEU A 167 -12.42 -18.33 8.44
CA LEU A 167 -12.91 -18.04 7.09
C LEU A 167 -12.02 -18.71 6.05
N ASP A 168 -12.63 -19.46 5.14
CA ASP A 168 -11.99 -19.89 3.90
C ASP A 168 -11.85 -18.66 2.99
N PRO A 169 -10.62 -18.19 2.67
CA PRO A 169 -10.41 -16.99 1.88
C PRO A 169 -10.80 -17.11 0.39
N GLN A 170 -11.10 -18.32 -0.09
CA GLN A 170 -11.59 -18.56 -1.45
C GLN A 170 -13.12 -18.63 -1.50
N ARG A 171 -13.77 -19.05 -0.41
CA ARG A 171 -15.22 -19.31 -0.38
C ARG A 171 -16.01 -18.30 0.45
N HIS A 172 -15.59 -17.99 1.67
CA HIS A 172 -16.39 -17.27 2.66
C HIS A 172 -16.27 -15.74 2.57
N VAL A 173 -15.50 -15.22 1.62
CA VAL A 173 -15.30 -13.78 1.40
C VAL A 173 -15.97 -13.24 0.12
N ASN A 174 -16.63 -14.11 -0.66
CA ASN A 174 -17.37 -13.69 -1.84
C ASN A 174 -18.61 -12.90 -1.39
N ALA A 175 -18.88 -11.75 -2.01
CA ALA A 175 -19.94 -10.86 -1.59
C ALA A 175 -21.26 -11.17 -2.33
N ILE A 176 -22.38 -11.11 -1.62
CA ILE A 176 -23.71 -11.06 -2.24
C ILE A 176 -23.91 -9.68 -2.87
N TRP A 177 -24.49 -9.65 -4.08
CA TRP A 177 -24.85 -8.41 -4.78
C TRP A 177 -26.22 -8.42 -5.45
N GLY A 178 -26.91 -9.57 -5.46
CA GLY A 178 -28.24 -9.69 -6.03
C GLY A 178 -28.87 -11.06 -5.83
N VAL A 179 -30.09 -11.20 -6.32
CA VAL A 179 -30.84 -12.46 -6.41
C VAL A 179 -31.15 -12.79 -7.87
N GLY A 180 -31.18 -14.07 -8.19
CA GLY A 180 -31.45 -14.60 -9.52
C GLY A 180 -30.79 -15.97 -9.77
N SER A 181 -31.28 -16.69 -10.78
CA SER A 181 -30.83 -18.03 -11.19
C SER A 181 -29.91 -18.02 -12.42
N SER A 182 -29.15 -16.93 -12.56
CA SER A 182 -28.08 -16.78 -13.57
C SER A 182 -27.12 -15.68 -13.10
N PRO A 183 -25.80 -15.76 -13.34
CA PRO A 183 -24.89 -14.69 -12.98
C PRO A 183 -25.18 -13.39 -13.75
N ARG A 184 -25.42 -12.28 -13.04
CA ARG A 184 -25.36 -10.93 -13.64
C ARG A 184 -23.91 -10.59 -13.96
N ARG A 185 -23.69 -9.81 -15.03
CA ARG A 185 -22.35 -9.34 -15.42
C ARG A 185 -21.92 -8.14 -14.59
N PHE A 186 -21.13 -8.36 -13.55
CA PHE A 186 -20.71 -7.30 -12.62
C PHE A 186 -19.93 -6.18 -13.32
N LEU A 187 -19.05 -6.54 -14.27
CA LEU A 187 -18.30 -5.56 -15.07
C LEU A 187 -19.17 -4.77 -16.05
N GLY A 188 -20.32 -5.32 -16.48
CA GLY A 188 -21.26 -4.57 -17.32
C GLY A 188 -21.91 -3.43 -16.53
N PHE A 189 -22.37 -3.75 -15.33
CA PHE A 189 -22.87 -2.75 -14.38
C PHE A 189 -21.83 -1.68 -14.04
N LEU A 190 -20.57 -2.06 -13.81
CA LEU A 190 -19.50 -1.09 -13.55
C LEU A 190 -19.11 -0.26 -14.80
N ALA A 191 -19.24 -0.80 -16.01
CA ALA A 191 -19.05 -0.04 -17.24
C ALA A 191 -20.15 1.03 -17.41
N GLU A 192 -21.41 0.65 -17.15
CA GLU A 192 -22.56 1.56 -17.15
C GLU A 192 -22.37 2.70 -16.13
N GLU A 193 -22.01 2.38 -14.89
CA GLU A 193 -21.71 3.36 -13.82
C GLU A 193 -20.55 4.30 -14.16
N ALA A 194 -19.54 3.82 -14.92
CA ALA A 194 -18.43 4.65 -15.38
C ALA A 194 -18.77 5.49 -16.64
N GLY A 195 -19.92 5.24 -17.28
CA GLY A 195 -20.35 5.86 -18.53
C GLY A 195 -19.53 5.40 -19.74
N VAL A 196 -19.17 4.11 -19.79
CA VAL A 196 -18.28 3.54 -20.83
C VAL A 196 -18.89 2.26 -21.44
N ASP A 197 -18.55 1.97 -22.69
CA ASP A 197 -19.00 0.74 -23.34
C ASP A 197 -18.40 -0.50 -22.65
N GLN A 198 -19.24 -1.51 -22.38
CA GLN A 198 -18.80 -2.80 -21.84
C GLN A 198 -17.77 -3.47 -22.77
N GLY A 199 -17.95 -3.36 -24.09
CA GLY A 199 -17.03 -3.92 -25.09
C GLY A 199 -15.64 -3.25 -25.11
N ALA A 200 -15.52 -2.05 -24.56
CA ALA A 200 -14.27 -1.30 -24.47
C ALA A 200 -13.45 -1.61 -23.21
N VAL A 201 -14.02 -2.25 -22.17
CA VAL A 201 -13.29 -2.61 -20.95
C VAL A 201 -12.35 -3.80 -21.22
N LEU A 202 -11.04 -3.56 -21.13
CA LEU A 202 -9.98 -4.54 -21.40
C LEU A 202 -9.40 -5.17 -20.12
N GLY A 203 -9.58 -4.54 -18.97
CA GLY A 203 -9.05 -5.00 -17.69
C GLY A 203 -9.47 -4.06 -16.56
N TRP A 204 -9.25 -4.48 -15.31
CA TRP A 204 -9.67 -3.73 -14.13
C TRP A 204 -8.79 -4.04 -12.91
N GLU A 205 -8.71 -3.06 -12.01
CA GLU A 205 -8.22 -3.24 -10.65
C GLU A 205 -9.25 -2.62 -9.71
N LEU A 206 -10.05 -3.47 -9.06
CA LEU A 206 -11.20 -3.06 -8.26
C LEU A 206 -11.10 -3.67 -6.86
N MET A 207 -11.45 -2.87 -5.86
CA MET A 207 -11.43 -3.22 -4.45
C MET A 207 -12.70 -2.73 -3.75
N THR A 208 -13.15 -3.52 -2.78
CA THR A 208 -14.24 -3.14 -1.88
C THR A 208 -13.78 -2.07 -0.90
N HIS A 209 -14.71 -1.22 -0.48
CA HIS A 209 -14.49 -0.27 0.62
C HIS A 209 -15.72 -0.22 1.52
N ASP A 210 -15.50 -0.07 2.83
CA ASP A 210 -16.56 0.19 3.82
C ASP A 210 -17.16 1.58 3.55
N LEU A 211 -18.50 1.66 3.60
CA LEU A 211 -19.28 2.88 3.41
C LEU A 211 -19.55 3.62 4.74
N ALA A 212 -19.16 3.05 5.89
CA ALA A 212 -19.18 3.75 7.16
C ALA A 212 -18.21 4.96 7.10
N PRO A 213 -18.68 6.20 7.32
CA PRO A 213 -17.86 7.40 7.17
C PRO A 213 -16.78 7.51 8.24
N SER A 214 -15.66 8.14 7.91
CA SER A 214 -14.59 8.42 8.85
C SER A 214 -15.01 9.53 9.82
N ALA A 215 -14.75 9.34 11.11
CA ALA A 215 -15.18 10.26 12.15
C ALA A 215 -14.09 10.52 13.19
N VAL A 216 -14.11 11.74 13.74
CA VAL A 216 -13.52 12.01 15.05
C VAL A 216 -14.51 11.47 16.10
N VAL A 217 -14.02 10.73 17.09
CA VAL A 217 -14.85 9.97 18.05
C VAL A 217 -14.29 10.02 19.47
N GLY A 218 -15.14 9.65 20.43
CA GLY A 218 -14.87 9.73 21.87
C GLY A 218 -15.66 10.87 22.52
N PRO A 219 -15.82 10.87 23.85
CA PRO A 219 -16.60 11.90 24.55
C PRO A 219 -16.00 13.32 24.47
N HIS A 220 -14.74 13.42 24.02
CA HIS A 220 -13.98 14.66 23.92
C HIS A 220 -13.24 14.80 22.56
N ASP A 221 -13.76 14.19 21.50
CA ASP A 221 -13.24 14.29 20.13
C ASP A 221 -11.72 13.96 19.99
N GLU A 222 -11.28 12.96 20.77
CA GLU A 222 -9.86 12.68 21.03
C GLU A 222 -9.29 11.50 20.21
N LEU A 223 -10.12 10.80 19.45
CA LEU A 223 -9.75 9.65 18.61
C LEU A 223 -10.21 9.85 17.16
N VAL A 224 -9.53 9.21 16.22
CA VAL A 224 -9.99 9.06 14.83
C VAL A 224 -10.40 7.61 14.61
N SER A 225 -11.61 7.41 14.09
CA SER A 225 -12.12 6.14 13.59
C SER A 225 -12.30 6.24 12.09
N ALA A 226 -11.42 5.56 11.35
CA ALA A 226 -11.40 5.59 9.90
C ALA A 226 -10.82 4.26 9.36
N PRO A 227 -11.27 3.75 8.20
CA PRO A 227 -10.57 2.68 7.49
C PRO A 227 -9.22 3.18 6.95
N ARG A 228 -8.36 2.29 6.44
CA ARG A 228 -7.15 2.65 5.65
C ARG A 228 -6.13 3.61 6.31
N LEU A 229 -6.24 3.89 7.62
CA LEU A 229 -5.28 4.71 8.39
C LEU A 229 -3.84 4.20 8.21
N ASP A 230 -3.69 2.87 8.12
CA ASP A 230 -2.54 2.19 7.55
C ASP A 230 -2.70 2.14 6.01
N ASN A 231 -2.06 2.98 5.18
CA ASN A 231 -1.08 4.03 5.47
C ASN A 231 -1.52 5.44 5.02
N GLN A 232 -2.82 5.66 4.83
CA GLN A 232 -3.34 6.98 4.43
C GLN A 232 -3.05 8.07 5.49
N GLY A 233 -2.81 7.68 6.75
CA GLY A 233 -2.30 8.58 7.79
C GLY A 233 -0.95 9.23 7.47
N THR A 234 0.00 8.51 6.86
CA THR A 234 1.28 9.12 6.43
C THR A 234 1.12 9.80 5.08
N CYS A 235 0.26 9.30 4.18
CA CYS A 235 -0.03 9.99 2.92
C CYS A 235 -0.51 11.42 3.16
N TYR A 236 -1.53 11.57 4.02
CA TYR A 236 -2.07 12.87 4.40
C TYR A 236 -1.06 13.73 5.18
N ALA A 237 -0.44 13.19 6.24
CA ALA A 237 0.54 13.96 7.02
C ALA A 237 1.76 14.38 6.16
N GLY A 238 2.15 13.54 5.21
CA GLY A 238 3.22 13.80 4.24
C GLY A 238 2.84 14.83 3.17
N SER A 239 1.60 14.82 2.65
CA SER A 239 1.14 15.87 1.72
C SER A 239 1.11 17.23 2.42
N ARG A 240 0.50 17.32 3.61
CA ARG A 240 0.49 18.57 4.41
C ARG A 240 1.91 19.04 4.78
N ALA A 241 2.82 18.12 5.08
CA ALA A 241 4.21 18.47 5.39
C ALA A 241 4.98 18.98 4.15
N LEU A 242 4.80 18.38 2.97
CA LEU A 242 5.40 18.87 1.72
C LEU A 242 4.86 20.26 1.37
N LEU A 243 3.54 20.47 1.48
CA LEU A 243 2.90 21.76 1.24
C LEU A 243 3.40 22.85 2.19
N ALA A 244 3.54 22.56 3.48
CA ALA A 244 4.13 23.50 4.44
C ALA A 244 5.62 23.79 4.18
N ALA A 245 6.38 22.79 3.67
CA ALA A 245 7.80 22.92 3.39
C ALA A 245 8.11 23.75 2.13
N VAL A 246 7.24 23.79 1.12
CA VAL A 246 7.45 24.65 -0.06
C VAL A 246 7.17 26.13 0.21
N GLU A 247 6.31 26.43 1.20
CA GLU A 247 6.08 27.79 1.68
C GLU A 247 7.15 28.26 2.69
N ASN A 248 7.95 27.33 3.24
CA ASN A 248 9.06 27.61 4.17
C ASN A 248 10.36 26.94 3.66
N PRO A 249 10.89 27.41 2.51
CA PRO A 249 11.96 26.73 1.79
C PRO A 249 13.25 26.58 2.60
N ALA A 250 13.91 25.43 2.44
CA ALA A 250 15.22 25.11 3.01
C ALA A 250 16.18 24.62 1.92
N GLU A 251 17.50 24.58 2.19
CA GLU A 251 18.53 24.20 1.20
C GLU A 251 18.35 22.78 0.61
N ALA A 252 17.62 21.90 1.30
CA ALA A 252 17.42 20.52 0.91
C ALA A 252 16.08 20.34 0.17
N ILE A 253 16.09 19.56 -0.90
CA ILE A 253 14.92 19.29 -1.75
C ILE A 253 13.89 18.46 -0.94
N PRO A 254 12.70 18.99 -0.60
CA PRO A 254 11.65 18.20 0.02
C PRO A 254 11.06 17.23 -1.02
N VAL A 255 10.83 15.99 -0.61
CA VAL A 255 10.26 14.94 -1.46
C VAL A 255 9.20 14.17 -0.67
N LEU A 256 8.03 13.96 -1.27
CA LEU A 256 7.03 13.01 -0.83
C LEU A 256 7.06 11.80 -1.77
N ALA A 257 7.18 10.59 -1.21
CA ALA A 257 7.16 9.33 -1.97
C ALA A 257 6.09 8.40 -1.38
N LEU A 258 5.02 8.18 -2.14
CA LEU A 258 3.91 7.31 -1.79
C LEU A 258 3.91 6.11 -2.75
N PHE A 259 4.09 4.90 -2.22
CA PHE A 259 4.18 3.67 -3.03
C PHE A 259 2.90 2.85 -2.95
N ASP A 260 2.57 2.14 -4.03
CA ASP A 260 1.58 1.05 -4.02
C ASP A 260 2.24 -0.23 -3.49
N HIS A 261 1.45 -1.29 -3.31
CA HIS A 261 1.92 -2.65 -3.10
C HIS A 261 2.78 -2.91 -1.84
N GLU A 262 2.75 -2.11 -0.78
CA GLU A 262 3.50 -2.42 0.45
C GLU A 262 3.00 -3.70 1.11
N GLU A 263 1.67 -3.84 1.21
CA GLU A 263 0.99 -4.92 1.93
C GLU A 263 1.21 -6.31 1.28
N VAL A 264 1.72 -6.33 0.06
CA VAL A 264 2.11 -7.55 -0.69
C VAL A 264 3.63 -7.69 -0.90
N GLY A 265 4.43 -6.82 -0.30
CA GLY A 265 5.89 -6.93 -0.24
C GLY A 265 6.70 -5.97 -1.12
N SER A 266 6.07 -4.93 -1.68
CA SER A 266 6.68 -3.84 -2.47
C SER A 266 7.40 -4.22 -3.78
N MET A 267 7.46 -5.50 -4.15
CA MET A 267 8.13 -6.00 -5.36
C MET A 267 7.23 -5.88 -6.60
N SER A 268 7.15 -4.68 -7.17
CA SER A 268 6.41 -4.39 -8.42
C SER A 268 7.05 -3.25 -9.20
N ASP A 269 6.47 -2.90 -10.36
CA ASP A 269 6.83 -1.73 -11.19
C ASP A 269 6.73 -0.38 -10.46
N ARG A 270 5.94 -0.32 -9.38
CA ARG A 270 5.58 0.93 -8.70
C ARG A 270 5.75 0.89 -7.18
N GLY A 271 5.98 -0.29 -6.58
CA GLY A 271 6.20 -0.44 -5.14
C GLY A 271 7.58 0.04 -4.67
N ALA A 272 7.83 0.01 -3.36
CA ALA A 272 9.06 0.57 -2.77
C ALA A 272 10.38 -0.17 -3.15
N PHE A 273 10.30 -1.37 -3.74
CA PHE A 273 11.47 -2.07 -4.32
C PHE A 273 11.69 -1.76 -5.81
N SER A 274 10.85 -0.92 -6.43
CA SER A 274 11.01 -0.48 -7.82
C SER A 274 12.18 0.49 -8.01
N ASP A 275 12.47 0.79 -9.28
CA ASP A 275 13.41 1.83 -9.69
C ASP A 275 12.82 3.26 -9.55
N LEU A 276 11.53 3.40 -9.23
CA LEU A 276 10.78 4.65 -9.32
C LEU A 276 11.45 5.79 -8.55
N LEU A 277 11.69 5.63 -7.25
CA LEU A 277 12.27 6.71 -6.45
C LEU A 277 13.72 7.01 -6.88
N ASN A 278 14.53 5.99 -7.15
CA ASN A 278 15.93 6.18 -7.54
C ASN A 278 16.05 6.94 -8.87
N SER A 279 15.25 6.53 -9.87
CA SER A 279 15.21 7.18 -11.18
C SER A 279 14.63 8.60 -11.11
N VAL A 280 13.61 8.85 -10.28
CA VAL A 280 13.10 10.21 -10.02
C VAL A 280 14.19 11.10 -9.41
N LEU A 281 14.82 10.68 -8.31
CA LEU A 281 15.83 11.48 -7.62
C LEU A 281 17.05 11.77 -8.50
N GLU A 282 17.50 10.80 -9.29
CA GLU A 282 18.56 11.01 -10.29
C GLU A 282 18.14 12.01 -11.37
N ARG A 283 16.93 11.87 -11.93
CA ARG A 283 16.42 12.80 -12.94
C ARG A 283 16.22 14.22 -12.43
N ILE A 284 15.93 14.41 -11.14
CA ILE A 284 15.89 15.75 -10.51
C ILE A 284 17.27 16.42 -10.56
N VAL A 285 18.36 15.67 -10.37
CA VAL A 285 19.73 16.19 -10.46
C VAL A 285 20.10 16.45 -11.93
N LEU A 286 19.88 15.48 -12.81
CA LEU A 286 20.21 15.57 -14.24
C LEU A 286 19.47 16.72 -14.94
N ALA A 287 18.17 16.92 -14.65
CA ALA A 287 17.39 18.01 -15.25
C ALA A 287 17.94 19.40 -14.85
N ARG A 288 18.57 19.50 -13.68
CA ARG A 288 19.18 20.74 -13.14
C ARG A 288 20.65 20.93 -13.55
N GLY A 289 21.16 20.12 -14.49
CA GLY A 289 22.52 20.22 -15.02
C GLY A 289 23.58 19.43 -14.24
N GLY A 290 23.25 18.87 -13.08
CA GLY A 290 24.18 18.07 -12.28
C GLY A 290 24.45 16.69 -12.88
N GLY A 291 25.60 16.09 -12.55
CA GLY A 291 26.01 14.77 -13.03
C GLY A 291 25.58 13.60 -12.14
N ARG A 292 25.98 12.39 -12.55
CA ARG A 292 25.84 11.17 -11.73
C ARG A 292 26.61 11.29 -10.40
N GLU A 293 27.74 11.99 -10.40
CA GLU A 293 28.49 12.28 -9.18
C GLU A 293 27.69 13.15 -8.20
N ASP A 294 27.02 14.20 -8.69
CA ASP A 294 26.18 15.07 -7.87
C ASP A 294 24.97 14.35 -7.30
N PHE A 295 24.39 13.40 -8.04
CA PHE A 295 23.36 12.52 -7.51
C PHE A 295 23.89 11.66 -6.35
N LEU A 296 25.06 11.05 -6.48
CA LEU A 296 25.66 10.25 -5.40
C LEU A 296 26.00 11.12 -4.17
N ARG A 297 26.48 12.35 -4.39
CA ARG A 297 26.75 13.35 -3.32
C ARG A 297 25.45 13.80 -2.64
N ALA A 298 24.40 14.10 -3.41
CA ALA A 298 23.08 14.44 -2.89
C ALA A 298 22.51 13.30 -2.03
N MET A 299 22.58 12.05 -2.53
CA MET A 299 22.13 10.86 -1.79
C MET A 299 22.90 10.66 -0.48
N ALA A 300 24.21 10.89 -0.45
CA ALA A 300 25.00 10.81 0.79
C ALA A 300 24.57 11.84 1.87
N GLY A 301 24.07 13.01 1.45
CA GLY A 301 23.49 14.02 2.36
C GLY A 301 21.98 13.86 2.63
N SER A 302 21.33 12.85 2.04
CA SER A 302 19.87 12.68 2.06
C SER A 302 19.36 11.92 3.27
N VAL A 303 18.09 12.15 3.64
CA VAL A 303 17.41 11.44 4.73
C VAL A 303 16.01 11.05 4.27
N CYS A 304 15.60 9.82 4.58
CA CYS A 304 14.24 9.33 4.38
C CYS A 304 13.56 9.01 5.73
N ALA A 305 12.39 9.60 5.96
CA ALA A 305 11.51 9.34 7.09
C ALA A 305 10.34 8.47 6.63
N SER A 306 10.32 7.20 7.05
CA SER A 306 9.24 6.25 6.77
C SER A 306 8.20 6.25 7.90
N GLY A 307 6.91 6.38 7.55
CA GLY A 307 5.79 6.38 8.50
C GLY A 307 5.60 5.04 9.23
N THR A 308 5.02 5.07 10.44
CA THR A 308 4.78 3.82 11.20
C THR A 308 3.73 3.93 12.31
N TRP A 309 3.06 2.81 12.61
CA TRP A 309 1.88 2.79 13.51
C TRP A 309 2.13 2.35 14.93
N ARG A 310 1.19 2.77 15.78
CA ARG A 310 0.95 2.26 17.13
C ARG A 310 0.14 0.97 17.07
N THR A 311 0.31 0.09 18.05
CA THR A 311 -0.58 -1.07 18.27
C THR A 311 -1.62 -0.70 19.34
N PRO A 312 -2.86 -1.21 19.29
CA PRO A 312 -3.90 -0.85 20.26
C PRO A 312 -3.48 -1.09 21.73
N PRO A 313 -3.85 -0.19 22.67
CA PRO A 313 -3.47 -0.32 24.08
C PRO A 313 -4.09 -1.54 24.77
N THR A 314 -5.18 -2.10 24.22
CA THR A 314 -5.81 -3.34 24.68
C THR A 314 -4.98 -4.62 24.39
N ARG A 315 -3.85 -4.51 23.68
CA ARG A 315 -2.94 -5.63 23.33
C ARG A 315 -1.47 -5.36 23.72
N THR A 316 -1.25 -4.76 24.90
CA THR A 316 0.07 -4.38 25.44
C THR A 316 1.08 -5.52 25.56
N THR A 317 0.63 -6.75 25.81
CA THR A 317 1.47 -7.95 26.02
C THR A 317 2.45 -8.25 24.88
N ARG A 318 2.19 -7.78 23.65
CA ARG A 318 3.09 -7.95 22.48
C ARG A 318 4.23 -6.92 22.37
N THR A 319 4.38 -5.97 23.30
CA THR A 319 5.37 -4.88 23.19
C THR A 319 6.35 -4.78 24.36
N GLY A 320 7.54 -4.24 24.11
CA GLY A 320 8.56 -3.98 25.14
C GLY A 320 8.34 -2.67 25.90
N THR A 321 7.75 -1.68 25.23
CA THR A 321 7.33 -0.37 25.75
C THR A 321 6.11 0.10 24.95
N SER A 322 5.12 0.68 25.63
CA SER A 322 3.89 1.20 24.99
C SER A 322 3.84 2.74 25.10
N PRO A 323 3.82 3.50 23.99
CA PRO A 323 3.63 4.95 24.00
C PRO A 323 2.24 5.33 24.51
N ARG A 324 2.12 6.38 25.34
CA ARG A 324 0.83 6.93 25.78
C ARG A 324 0.12 7.70 24.66
N THR A 325 -1.18 7.44 24.50
CA THR A 325 -2.12 8.31 23.77
C THR A 325 -2.12 9.73 24.36
N GLY A 326 -2.45 10.75 23.56
CA GLY A 326 -2.45 12.15 23.96
C GLY A 326 -1.08 12.85 24.00
N SER A 327 0.04 12.11 24.01
CA SER A 327 1.36 12.72 23.84
C SER A 327 1.58 13.10 22.36
N ARG A 328 2.06 14.33 22.08
CA ARG A 328 2.43 14.83 20.74
C ARG A 328 3.74 14.18 20.24
N SER A 329 3.79 12.86 20.25
CA SER A 329 5.03 12.10 20.14
C SER A 329 5.07 11.19 18.92
N THR A 330 6.04 11.41 18.04
CA THR A 330 6.31 10.50 16.91
C THR A 330 6.89 9.17 17.41
N VAL A 331 6.41 8.05 16.88
CA VAL A 331 6.92 6.70 17.23
C VAL A 331 8.07 6.32 16.30
N ALA A 332 9.29 6.23 16.84
CA ALA A 332 10.45 5.70 16.13
C ALA A 332 10.57 4.19 16.32
N ARG A 333 10.35 3.40 15.26
CA ARG A 333 10.42 1.92 15.30
C ARG A 333 11.84 1.44 14.94
N CYS A 334 12.53 0.78 15.88
CA CYS A 334 13.83 0.15 15.66
C CYS A 334 13.73 -1.39 15.71
N SER A 335 14.47 -2.07 14.83
CA SER A 335 14.54 -3.53 14.74
C SER A 335 16.00 -4.00 14.75
N ARG A 336 16.30 -5.03 15.55
CA ARG A 336 17.63 -5.69 15.56
C ARG A 336 17.89 -6.58 14.33
N SER A 337 16.93 -6.69 13.41
CA SER A 337 16.99 -7.61 12.26
C SER A 337 16.72 -6.89 10.93
N THR A 338 17.16 -5.63 10.81
CA THR A 338 17.02 -4.72 9.65
C THR A 338 15.61 -4.51 9.05
N ARG A 339 14.55 -5.15 9.60
CA ARG A 339 13.13 -4.95 9.25
C ARG A 339 12.56 -3.53 9.42
N THR A 340 13.40 -2.56 9.80
CA THR A 340 13.11 -1.12 9.88
C THR A 340 14.43 -0.38 9.70
N CYS A 341 14.45 0.70 8.92
CA CYS A 341 15.69 1.42 8.60
C CYS A 341 16.33 2.20 9.78
N ALA A 342 15.64 2.34 10.92
CA ALA A 342 16.13 3.12 12.05
C ALA A 342 17.29 2.44 12.82
N THR A 343 18.52 2.84 12.52
CA THR A 343 19.72 2.58 13.34
C THR A 343 19.73 3.45 14.60
N PRO A 344 20.38 3.00 15.70
CA PRO A 344 20.58 3.86 16.87
C PRO A 344 21.58 4.98 16.53
N PRO A 345 21.25 6.27 16.69
CA PRO A 345 22.20 7.35 16.45
C PRO A 345 23.38 7.28 17.43
N MET A 346 24.58 7.55 16.92
CA MET A 346 25.71 7.96 17.77
C MET A 346 25.34 9.26 18.51
N ARG A 347 25.89 9.41 19.72
CA ARG A 347 25.40 10.36 20.73
C ARG A 347 25.98 11.77 20.53
N GLN A 348 25.67 12.44 19.42
CA GLN A 348 26.05 13.83 19.17
C GLN A 348 24.86 14.70 18.73
N GLY A 349 24.82 15.95 19.21
CA GLY A 349 24.04 17.04 18.65
C GLY A 349 22.52 16.90 18.59
N ARG A 350 21.81 16.88 19.73
CA ARG A 350 20.38 17.23 19.73
C ARG A 350 20.22 18.75 19.63
N ALA A 351 19.88 19.26 18.45
CA ALA A 351 19.12 20.51 18.36
C ALA A 351 17.74 20.32 19.02
N PRO A 352 17.17 21.34 19.69
CA PRO A 352 15.88 21.21 20.35
C PRO A 352 14.74 21.21 19.33
N SER A 353 14.18 20.04 19.01
CA SER A 353 12.87 19.95 18.37
C SER A 353 11.76 19.97 19.43
N PRO A 354 10.62 20.64 19.18
CA PRO A 354 9.52 20.75 20.16
C PRO A 354 8.67 19.49 20.29
N SER A 355 8.89 18.45 19.47
CA SER A 355 8.13 17.20 19.47
C SER A 355 8.95 16.04 20.04
N PRO A 356 8.57 15.46 21.20
CA PRO A 356 9.30 14.33 21.78
C PRO A 356 9.14 13.05 20.96
N ALA A 357 10.24 12.38 20.58
CA ALA A 357 10.18 11.09 19.89
C ALA A 357 10.23 9.90 20.86
N ILE A 358 9.29 8.96 20.75
CA ILE A 358 9.24 7.75 21.59
C ILE A 358 9.77 6.55 20.79
N ARG A 359 10.77 5.83 21.35
CA ARG A 359 11.33 4.63 20.73
C ARG A 359 10.47 3.39 20.98
N ARG A 360 10.30 2.58 19.94
CA ARG A 360 9.58 1.30 19.97
C ARG A 360 10.48 0.18 19.42
N VAL A 361 10.58 -0.92 20.16
CA VAL A 361 11.32 -2.13 19.78
C VAL A 361 10.40 -3.35 19.90
N CYS A 362 10.34 -4.19 18.87
CA CYS A 362 9.61 -5.48 18.93
C CYS A 362 10.34 -6.44 19.90
N ARG A 363 9.63 -7.16 20.78
CA ARG A 363 10.24 -8.26 21.57
C ARG A 363 10.70 -9.36 20.59
N CYS A 364 11.83 -10.03 20.86
CA CYS A 364 12.41 -11.03 19.94
C CYS A 364 11.47 -12.20 19.58
N SER A 365 10.50 -12.52 20.45
CA SER A 365 9.48 -13.56 20.20
C SER A 365 8.27 -13.10 19.38
N ALA A 366 8.14 -11.80 19.07
CA ALA A 366 7.03 -11.26 18.31
C ALA A 366 7.47 -10.96 16.86
N THR A 367 6.97 -11.75 15.91
CA THR A 367 7.24 -11.53 14.48
C THR A 367 6.65 -10.19 14.02
N CYS A 368 7.52 -9.23 13.74
CA CYS A 368 7.15 -8.00 13.04
C CYS A 368 7.29 -8.24 11.52
N THR A 369 6.25 -7.88 10.77
CA THR A 369 6.07 -8.19 9.34
C THR A 369 6.98 -7.34 8.48
N ALA A 370 8.06 -7.97 8.03
CA ALA A 370 8.74 -7.69 6.77
C ALA A 370 9.28 -9.04 6.33
N ARG A 371 8.67 -9.65 5.30
CA ARG A 371 9.09 -10.96 4.80
C ARG A 371 10.28 -10.78 3.85
N THR A 372 11.49 -10.72 4.42
CA THR A 372 12.70 -11.02 3.64
C THR A 372 12.66 -12.50 3.27
N CYS A 373 12.26 -12.83 2.04
CA CYS A 373 12.43 -14.17 1.50
C CYS A 373 13.93 -14.49 1.45
N ARG A 374 14.39 -15.42 2.30
CA ARG A 374 15.76 -15.94 2.20
C ARG A 374 15.87 -16.76 0.93
N VAL A 375 16.61 -16.25 -0.05
CA VAL A 375 17.25 -17.10 -1.06
C VAL A 375 18.19 -18.04 -0.29
N VAL A 376 17.91 -19.34 -0.33
CA VAL A 376 18.82 -20.36 0.20
C VAL A 376 19.90 -20.58 -0.86
N PRO A 377 21.17 -20.25 -0.60
CA PRO A 377 22.24 -20.59 -1.53
C PRO A 377 22.35 -22.13 -1.62
N PRO A 378 22.65 -22.70 -2.80
CA PRO A 378 22.81 -24.13 -2.96
C PRO A 378 23.97 -24.60 -2.07
N SER A 379 23.66 -25.34 -1.01
CA SER A 379 24.68 -25.88 -0.12
C SER A 379 25.38 -27.05 -0.80
N ASP A 380 26.65 -26.85 -1.12
CA ASP A 380 27.55 -27.85 -1.67
C ASP A 380 27.58 -29.10 -0.76
N ARG A 381 27.31 -30.28 -1.35
CA ARG A 381 27.31 -31.57 -0.65
C ARG A 381 27.93 -32.66 -1.51
N SER A 382 29.25 -32.74 -1.43
CA SER A 382 30.01 -33.93 -1.83
C SER A 382 29.69 -35.12 -0.88
N PRO A 383 29.65 -36.37 -1.37
CA PRO A 383 29.14 -37.50 -0.60
C PRO A 383 30.22 -38.16 0.27
N ARG A 384 29.88 -38.48 1.53
CA ARG A 384 30.65 -39.43 2.36
C ARG A 384 29.90 -40.76 2.48
N ARG A 385 30.63 -41.87 2.35
CA ARG A 385 30.12 -43.25 2.34
C ARG A 385 30.19 -43.93 3.71
N GLY A 386 29.28 -44.88 3.92
CA GLY A 386 29.49 -46.09 4.75
C GLY A 386 28.63 -46.18 6.02
N PRO A 387 28.37 -47.39 6.55
CA PRO A 387 28.23 -48.69 5.85
C PRO A 387 26.98 -49.49 6.31
N GLY A 388 26.66 -50.61 5.63
CA GLY A 388 25.80 -51.69 6.19
C GLY A 388 24.44 -51.93 5.53
N CYS A 389 24.39 -52.90 4.61
CA CYS A 389 23.18 -53.62 4.15
C CYS A 389 22.95 -54.85 5.08
N PRO A 390 21.77 -55.52 5.11
CA PRO A 390 21.35 -56.47 4.05
C PRO A 390 19.77 -56.55 3.87
N PRO A 391 19.16 -57.43 3.04
CA PRO A 391 18.19 -56.95 2.03
C PRO A 391 16.88 -57.77 1.91
N SER A 392 16.23 -57.69 0.73
CA SER A 392 14.98 -58.37 0.27
C SER A 392 13.68 -57.71 0.78
N THR A 393 12.61 -57.60 -0.02
CA THR A 393 12.18 -58.42 -1.18
C THR A 393 11.74 -57.60 -2.41
N TRP A 394 11.84 -58.19 -3.61
CA TRP A 394 11.24 -57.68 -4.86
C TRP A 394 10.97 -58.82 -5.84
N GLY A 395 9.83 -58.78 -6.54
CA GLY A 395 9.55 -59.58 -7.74
C GLY A 395 8.08 -60.03 -7.86
N PRO A 396 7.58 -60.34 -9.07
CA PRO A 396 8.29 -60.42 -10.36
C PRO A 396 7.85 -59.37 -11.42
N ARG A 397 8.41 -59.49 -12.63
CA ARG A 397 8.31 -58.57 -13.78
C ARG A 397 7.45 -59.13 -14.93
N ASN A 398 7.38 -58.35 -16.02
CA ASN A 398 7.00 -58.69 -17.41
C ASN A 398 5.49 -58.62 -17.71
N SER A 399 5.00 -58.16 -18.86
CA SER A 399 5.61 -57.51 -20.05
C SER A 399 4.59 -56.50 -20.66
N ARG A 400 4.73 -55.83 -21.82
CA ARG A 400 5.65 -55.89 -22.98
C ARG A 400 5.68 -54.47 -23.63
N CYS A 401 6.64 -54.19 -24.53
CA CYS A 401 6.59 -52.99 -25.38
C CYS A 401 7.08 -53.34 -26.80
N THR A 402 6.27 -53.05 -27.82
CA THR A 402 6.57 -53.37 -29.23
C THR A 402 6.72 -52.10 -30.07
N ARG A 403 7.79 -52.05 -30.86
CA ARG A 403 8.13 -51.00 -31.83
C ARG A 403 7.90 -51.51 -33.26
N ARG A 404 7.91 -50.57 -34.22
CA ARG A 404 7.66 -50.68 -35.68
C ARG A 404 6.16 -50.60 -36.03
N GLY A 405 5.73 -49.83 -37.04
CA GLY A 405 6.45 -48.81 -37.82
C GLY A 405 5.93 -48.70 -39.25
N SER A 406 5.59 -47.48 -39.66
CA SER A 406 5.45 -46.94 -41.01
C SER A 406 5.63 -45.43 -40.92
#